data_AF-A0A450XYM7-F1
#
_entry.id   AF-A0A450XYM7-F1
#
_cell.length_a   1.000
_cell.length_b   1.000
_cell.length_c   1.000
_cell.angle_alpha   90.00
_cell.angle_beta   90.00
_cell.angle_gamma   90.00
#
_symmetry.space_group_name_H-M   'P 1'
#
loop_
_entity.id
_entity.type
_entity.pdbx_description
1 polymer ?
#
loop_
_entity_poly.entity_id
_entity_poly.type
_entity_poly.pdbx_seq_one_letter_code
_entity_poly.pdbx_strand_id
1 'polypeptide(L)'
;MIIVPTQSDRNQNTEEAIQNLYEDLIKINPSLGFQVASFSISPIPGTPQAASLRASGLLRFDDPSIYGSIWTPTVDTIYLSYKEIADWQIRLMRIGNWHFEQ
;
A
#
# COMPACT_ATOMS: atom_id res chain seq x y z
N MET A 1 7.41 -2.48 7.84
CA MET A 1 8.14 -2.06 6.63
C MET A 1 7.22 -1.14 5.84
N ILE A 2 7.65 0.08 5.51
CA ILE A 2 6.85 0.98 4.66
C ILE A 2 7.28 0.73 3.21
N ILE A 3 6.34 0.35 2.36
CA ILE A 3 6.61 0.03 0.96
C ILE A 3 5.72 0.91 0.11
N VAL A 4 6.34 1.76 -0.71
CA VAL A 4 5.62 2.60 -1.66
C VAL A 4 5.66 1.91 -3.01
N PRO A 5 4.51 1.67 -3.67
CA PRO A 5 4.48 1.03 -4.96
C PRO A 5 5.12 1.95 -6.00
N THR A 6 6.08 1.42 -6.75
CA THR A 6 6.82 2.21 -7.74
C THR A 6 6.69 1.66 -9.15
N GLN A 7 6.63 0.34 -9.36
CA GLN A 7 6.46 -0.34 -10.65
C GLN A 7 5.90 -1.76 -10.44
N SER A 8 5.15 -2.30 -11.41
CA SER A 8 4.51 -3.63 -11.31
C SER A 8 5.50 -4.76 -10.96
N ASP A 9 6.60 -4.90 -11.70
CA ASP A 9 7.54 -6.02 -11.52
C ASP A 9 8.30 -5.94 -10.19
N ARG A 10 8.67 -4.72 -9.76
CA ARG A 10 9.30 -4.51 -8.45
C ARG A 10 8.35 -4.80 -7.30
N ASN A 11 7.06 -4.50 -7.49
CA ASN A 11 6.04 -4.77 -6.48
C ASN A 11 5.81 -6.28 -6.31
N GLN A 12 5.86 -7.07 -7.39
CA GLN A 12 5.78 -8.54 -7.33
C GLN A 12 6.98 -9.14 -6.57
N ASN A 13 8.21 -8.72 -6.90
CA ASN A 13 9.40 -9.18 -6.19
C ASN A 13 9.34 -8.85 -4.69
N THR A 14 8.73 -7.70 -4.35
CA THR A 14 8.57 -7.29 -2.96
C THR A 14 7.50 -8.13 -2.24
N GLU A 15 6.38 -8.40 -2.89
CA GLU A 15 5.31 -9.27 -2.39
C GLU A 15 5.85 -10.69 -2.10
N GLU A 16 6.61 -11.27 -3.03
CA GLU A 16 7.27 -12.56 -2.86
C GLU A 16 8.29 -12.55 -1.71
N ALA A 17 9.12 -11.51 -1.60
CA ALA A 17 10.10 -11.41 -0.52
C ALA A 17 9.44 -11.35 0.87
N ILE A 18 8.30 -10.67 0.99
CA ILE A 18 7.55 -10.58 2.26
C ILE A 18 6.89 -11.92 2.58
N GLN A 19 6.33 -12.60 1.57
CA GLN A 19 5.75 -13.93 1.71
C GLN A 19 6.81 -14.93 2.22
N ASN A 20 7.99 -14.96 1.58
CA ASN A 20 9.09 -15.83 2.00
C ASN A 20 9.56 -15.51 3.43
N LEU A 21 9.65 -14.23 3.79
CA LEU A 21 9.98 -13.82 5.15
C LEU A 21 8.95 -14.33 6.18
N TYR A 22 7.65 -14.17 5.87
CA TYR A 22 6.58 -14.68 6.71
C TYR A 22 6.71 -16.20 6.91
N GLU A 23 6.88 -16.95 5.82
CA GLU A 23 7.01 -18.41 5.85
C GLU A 23 8.21 -18.88 6.68
N ASP A 24 9.35 -18.20 6.58
CA ASP A 24 10.53 -18.56 7.35
C ASP A 24 10.37 -18.24 8.84
N LEU A 25 9.71 -17.14 9.17
CA LEU A 25 9.47 -16.75 10.56
C LEU A 25 8.48 -17.68 11.27
N ILE A 26 7.39 -18.09 10.60
CA ILE A 26 6.41 -19.00 11.22
C ILE A 26 6.93 -20.42 11.40
N LYS A 27 7.89 -20.87 10.57
CA LYS A 27 8.58 -22.16 10.76
C LYS A 27 9.37 -22.17 12.06
N ILE A 28 9.96 -21.03 12.43
CA ILE A 28 10.74 -20.87 13.67
C ILE A 28 9.81 -20.72 14.88
N ASN A 29 8.78 -19.89 14.75
CA ASN A 29 7.82 -19.63 15.82
C ASN A 29 6.38 -19.62 15.27
N PRO A 30 5.65 -20.74 15.38
CA PRO A 30 4.27 -20.82 14.90
C PRO A 30 3.28 -19.88 15.63
N SER A 31 3.62 -19.37 16.82
CA SER A 31 2.76 -18.44 17.56
C SER A 31 3.09 -16.97 17.29
N LEU A 32 3.99 -16.67 16.34
CA LEU A 32 4.34 -15.31 15.99
C LEU A 32 3.15 -14.61 15.32
N GLY A 33 2.72 -13.48 15.89
CA GLY A 33 1.83 -12.56 15.19
C GLY A 33 2.60 -11.82 14.10
N PHE A 34 2.22 -12.01 12.84
CA PHE A 34 2.81 -11.32 11.70
C PHE A 34 1.74 -10.48 11.00
N GLN A 35 2.06 -9.21 10.73
CA GLN A 35 1.15 -8.32 10.04
C GLN A 35 1.92 -7.43 9.08
N VAL A 36 1.39 -7.29 7.87
CA VAL A 36 1.90 -6.36 6.87
C VAL A 36 1.01 -5.13 6.85
N ALA A 37 1.62 -3.97 7.09
CA ALA A 37 0.99 -2.67 6.88
C ALA A 37 1.52 -2.06 5.56
N SER A 38 0.67 -1.97 4.55
CA SER A 38 0.98 -1.38 3.26
C SER A 38 0.42 0.04 3.18
N PHE A 39 1.22 1.00 2.72
CA PHE A 39 0.81 2.40 2.60
C PHE A 39 0.95 2.88 1.16
N SER A 40 0.10 3.82 0.77
CA SER A 40 0.24 4.59 -0.46
C SER A 40 0.58 6.04 -0.11
N ILE A 41 0.87 6.85 -1.13
CA ILE A 41 1.07 8.29 -0.90
C ILE A 41 -0.26 8.90 -0.42
N SER A 42 -0.23 9.50 0.77
CA SER A 42 -1.39 10.15 1.37
C SER A 42 -1.23 11.67 1.24
N PRO A 43 -1.97 12.32 0.31
CA PRO A 43 -1.89 13.75 0.11
C PRO A 43 -2.53 14.50 1.29
N ILE A 44 -1.72 14.91 2.27
CA ILE A 44 -2.23 15.66 3.42
C ILE A 44 -2.69 17.07 2.96
N PRO A 45 -3.98 17.43 3.11
CA PRO A 45 -4.48 18.75 2.71
C PRO A 45 -3.63 19.90 3.28
N GLY A 46 -3.35 20.89 2.44
CA GLY A 46 -2.54 22.07 2.82
C GLY A 46 -1.02 21.86 2.79
N THR A 47 -0.52 20.66 2.51
CA THR A 47 0.91 20.41 2.35
C THR A 47 1.41 20.70 0.91
N PRO A 48 2.70 21.04 0.73
CA PRO A 48 3.30 21.15 -0.61
C PRO A 48 3.18 19.88 -1.44
N GLN A 49 3.18 18.70 -0.79
CA GLN A 49 2.98 17.42 -1.48
C GLN A 49 1.58 17.33 -2.10
N ALA A 50 0.53 17.63 -1.33
CA ALA A 50 -0.83 17.63 -1.85
C ALA A 50 -1.04 18.64 -2.99
N ALA A 51 -0.44 19.84 -2.87
CA ALA A 51 -0.48 20.84 -3.94
C ALA A 51 0.21 20.33 -5.22
N SER A 52 1.37 19.68 -5.07
CA SER A 52 2.13 19.12 -6.21
C SER A 52 1.37 17.97 -6.90
N LEU A 53 0.79 17.06 -6.11
CA LEU A 53 0.01 15.92 -6.64
C LEU A 53 -1.28 16.35 -7.35
N ARG A 54 -1.91 17.42 -6.86
CA ARG A 54 -3.06 18.05 -7.54
C ARG A 54 -2.61 18.70 -8.85
N ALA A 55 -1.53 19.48 -8.82
CA ALA A 55 -1.00 20.15 -10.02
C ALA A 55 -0.52 19.17 -11.10
N SER A 56 -0.03 18.00 -10.72
CA SER A 56 0.39 16.95 -11.65
C SER A 56 -0.77 16.15 -12.25
N GLY A 57 -2.02 16.37 -11.81
CA GLY A 57 -3.19 15.60 -12.26
C GLY A 57 -3.20 14.14 -11.79
N LEU A 58 -2.37 13.79 -10.80
CA LEU A 58 -2.26 12.43 -10.25
C LEU A 58 -3.26 12.18 -9.12
N LEU A 59 -3.72 13.23 -8.45
CA LEU A 59 -4.78 13.15 -7.45
C LEU A 59 -6.12 12.82 -8.11
N ARG A 60 -6.78 11.74 -7.69
CA ARG A 60 -8.04 11.25 -8.28
C ARG A 60 -9.31 11.66 -7.53
N PHE A 61 -9.15 12.32 -6.38
CA PHE A 61 -10.26 12.73 -5.53
C PHE A 61 -10.03 14.17 -5.05
N ASP A 62 -11.07 15.00 -5.12
CA ASP A 62 -11.02 16.40 -4.67
C ASP A 62 -11.55 16.60 -3.25
N ASP A 63 -12.24 15.61 -2.70
CA ASP A 63 -12.76 15.67 -1.33
C ASP A 63 -11.64 15.40 -0.31
N PRO A 64 -11.26 16.38 0.53
CA PRO A 64 -10.21 16.22 1.53
C PRO A 64 -10.50 15.15 2.58
N SER A 65 -11.77 14.82 2.82
CA SER A 65 -12.15 13.72 3.70
C SER A 65 -11.82 12.35 3.11
N ILE A 66 -11.67 12.25 1.79
CA ILE A 66 -11.33 11.04 1.07
C ILE A 66 -9.83 10.99 0.80
N TYR A 67 -9.25 12.05 0.20
CA TYR A 67 -7.83 12.02 -0.18
C TYR A 67 -6.85 12.18 0.98
N GLY A 68 -7.29 12.73 2.11
CA GLY A 68 -6.50 12.77 3.34
C GLY A 68 -6.42 11.44 4.10
N SER A 69 -7.13 10.40 3.64
CA SER A 69 -7.09 9.07 4.27
C SER A 69 -5.70 8.45 4.15
N ILE A 70 -5.20 7.86 5.25
CA ILE A 70 -3.91 7.16 5.29
C ILE A 70 -3.99 5.75 4.67
N TRP A 71 -5.18 5.15 4.66
CA TRP A 71 -5.39 3.76 4.23
C TRP A 71 -5.99 3.65 2.83
N THR A 72 -6.56 4.73 2.29
CA THR A 72 -7.25 4.71 1.01
C THR A 72 -6.36 5.32 -0.07
N PRO A 73 -5.93 4.55 -1.09
CA PRO A 73 -5.26 5.11 -2.25
C PRO A 73 -6.15 6.11 -2.97
N THR A 74 -5.63 7.31 -3.15
CA THR A 74 -6.33 8.40 -3.83
C THR A 74 -5.51 9.04 -4.93
N VAL A 75 -4.32 8.51 -5.18
CA VAL A 75 -3.31 9.10 -6.05
C VAL A 75 -2.76 8.03 -6.97
N ASP A 76 -2.73 8.33 -8.25
CA ASP A 76 -1.99 7.53 -9.22
C ASP A 76 -0.49 7.81 -9.10
N THR A 77 0.33 6.80 -9.37
CA THR A 77 1.72 7.06 -9.73
C THR A 77 1.84 7.25 -11.24
N ILE A 78 3.04 7.58 -11.71
CA ILE A 78 3.32 7.60 -13.16
C ILE A 78 3.23 6.21 -13.82
N TYR A 79 3.18 5.13 -13.04
CA TYR A 79 3.20 3.74 -13.54
C TYR A 79 1.96 2.92 -13.16
N LEU A 80 1.22 3.31 -12.14
CA LEU A 80 0.12 2.54 -11.54
C LEU A 80 -1.03 3.47 -11.18
N SER A 81 -2.25 3.05 -11.49
CA SER A 81 -3.46 3.69 -11.02
C SER A 81 -3.68 3.45 -9.52
N TYR A 82 -4.44 4.34 -8.86
CA TYR A 82 -4.83 4.19 -7.46
C TYR A 82 -5.56 2.86 -7.19
N LYS A 83 -6.24 2.29 -8.20
CA LYS A 83 -6.89 0.98 -8.11
C LYS A 83 -5.87 -0.16 -8.05
N GLU A 84 -4.89 -0.15 -8.94
CA GLU A 84 -3.81 -1.16 -8.92
C GLU A 84 -3.00 -1.09 -7.63
N ILE A 85 -2.82 0.12 -7.09
CA ILE A 85 -2.21 0.33 -5.77
C ILE A 85 -3.08 -0.27 -4.66
N ALA A 86 -4.40 -0.05 -4.70
CA ALA A 86 -5.34 -0.62 -3.73
C ALA A 86 -5.33 -2.16 -3.76
N ASP A 87 -5.38 -2.75 -4.96
CA ASP A 87 -5.31 -4.20 -5.13
C ASP A 87 -4.01 -4.76 -4.56
N TRP A 88 -2.88 -4.06 -4.78
CA TRP A 88 -1.59 -4.46 -4.22
C TRP A 88 -1.53 -4.32 -2.69
N GLN A 89 -2.07 -3.25 -2.11
CA GLN A 89 -2.19 -3.12 -0.66
C GLN A 89 -2.99 -4.27 -0.05
N ILE A 90 -4.13 -4.63 -0.66
CA ILE A 90 -4.96 -5.75 -0.19
C ILE A 90 -4.18 -7.07 -0.21
N ARG A 91 -3.46 -7.37 -1.29
CA ARG A 91 -2.65 -8.60 -1.38
C ARG A 91 -1.58 -8.65 -0.30
N LEU A 92 -0.86 -7.56 -0.07
CA LEU A 92 0.14 -7.48 0.99
C LEU A 92 -0.44 -7.68 2.39
N MET A 93 -1.56 -7.00 2.69
CA MET A 93 -2.20 -7.07 4.01
C MET A 93 -2.75 -8.46 4.36
N ARG A 94 -2.97 -9.32 3.36
CA ARG A 94 -3.34 -10.73 3.55
C ARG A 94 -2.18 -11.61 4.01
N ILE A 95 -0.93 -11.20 3.78
CA ILE A 95 0.23 -11.99 4.19
C ILE A 95 0.31 -12.02 5.72
N GLY A 96 0.24 -13.24 6.27
CA GLY A 96 0.26 -13.50 7.71
C GLY A 96 -1.02 -13.16 8.46
N ASN A 97 -2.07 -12.69 7.78
CA ASN A 97 -3.33 -12.32 8.41
C ASN A 97 -4.50 -13.17 7.91
N TRP A 98 -4.71 -14.30 8.58
CA TRP A 98 -5.81 -15.26 8.31
C TRP A 98 -7.22 -14.68 8.52
N HIS A 99 -7.35 -13.51 9.15
CA HIS A 99 -8.65 -12.89 9.45
C HIS A 99 -9.22 -12.00 8.33
N PHE A 100 -8.52 -11.85 7.20
CA PHE A 100 -9.01 -11.08 6.05
C PHE A 100 -10.05 -11.81 5.17
N GLU A 101 -10.44 -13.04 5.54
CA GLU A 101 -11.43 -13.87 4.83
C GLU A 101 -12.81 -13.97 5.55
N GLN A 102 -13.11 -13.10 6.53
CA GLN A 102 -14.43 -13.05 7.17
C GLN A 102 -15.30 -11.92 6.62
#